data_AF-A0A6J4TWZ6-F1
#
_entry.id   AF-A0A6J4TWZ6-F1
#
_cell.length_a   1.000
_cell.length_b   1.000
_cell.length_c   1.000
_cell.angle_alpha   90.00
_cell.angle_beta   90.00
_cell.angle_gamma   90.00
#
_symmetry.space_group_name_H-M   'P 1'
#
loop_
_entity.id
_entity.type
_entity.pdbx_description
1 polymer ?
#
loop_
_entity_poly.entity_id
_entity_poly.type
_entity_poly.pdbx_seq_one_letter_code
_entity_poly.pdbx_strand_id
1 'polypeptide(L)' 'GTRPEQDIVALNAGALLMTAGRAASFREGVEQARDALLGGRGGQVLGAYVEASRG' A
#
# COMPACT_ATOMS: atom_id res chain seq x y z
N GLY A 1 13.00 -4.70 1.12
CA GLY A 1 13.33 -4.10 2.41
C GLY A 1 13.34 -5.12 3.52
N THR A 2 13.95 -4.77 4.64
CA THR A 2 13.92 -5.56 5.89
C THR A 2 12.51 -5.68 6.45
N ARG A 3 12.28 -6.57 7.42
CA ARG A 3 10.93 -6.73 8.03
C ARG A 3 10.41 -5.44 8.67
N PRO A 4 11.22 -4.67 9.43
CA PRO A 4 10.80 -3.35 9.93
C PRO A 4 10.44 -2.34 8.82
N GLU A 5 11.18 -2.33 7.71
CA GLU A 5 10.86 -1.46 6.57
C GLU A 5 9.53 -1.84 5.91
N GLN A 6 9.25 -3.13 5.78
CA GLN A 6 7.98 -3.59 5.24
C GLN A 6 6.82 -3.23 6.17
N ASP A 7 7.03 -3.38 7.49
CA ASP A 7 6.04 -3.01 8.50
C ASP A 7 5.75 -1.51 8.49
N ILE A 8 6.75 -0.64 8.43
CA ILE A 8 6.50 0.82 8.40
C ILE A 8 5.75 1.26 7.12
N VAL A 9 6.04 0.64 5.98
CA VAL A 9 5.32 0.92 4.73
C VAL A 9 3.86 0.47 4.85
N ALA A 10 3.60 -0.72 5.40
CA ALA A 10 2.25 -1.21 5.62
C ALA A 10 1.46 -0.33 6.61
N LEU A 11 2.11 0.16 7.67
CA LEU A 11 1.50 1.08 8.63
C LEU A 11 1.12 2.40 7.97
N ASN A 12 2.03 3.02 7.23
CA ASN A 12 1.77 4.29 6.55
C ASN A 12 0.67 4.15 5.48
N ALA A 13 0.74 3.10 4.66
CA ALA A 13 -0.28 2.84 3.65
C ALA A 13 -1.65 2.53 4.28
N GLY A 14 -1.69 1.81 5.40
CA GLY A 14 -2.91 1.54 6.14
C GLY A 14 -3.54 2.80 6.74
N ALA A 15 -2.74 3.73 7.25
CA ALA A 15 -3.22 5.04 7.69
C ALA A 15 -3.84 5.82 6.53
N LEU A 16 -3.19 5.83 5.36
CA LEU A 16 -3.73 6.48 4.16
C LEU A 16 -5.06 5.87 3.72
N LEU A 17 -5.18 4.54 3.71
CA LEU A 17 -6.44 3.87 3.36
C LEU A 17 -7.58 4.23 4.32
N MET A 18 -7.30 4.29 5.63
CA MET A 18 -8.30 4.73 6.61
C MET A 18 -8.69 6.20 6.40
N THR A 19 -7.72 7.12 6.30
CA THR A 19 -8.00 8.56 6.14
C THR A 19 -8.71 8.88 4.83
N ALA A 20 -8.51 8.08 3.78
CA ALA A 20 -9.21 8.19 2.51
C ALA A 20 -10.61 7.56 2.50
N GLY A 21 -11.09 7.03 3.62
CA GLY A 21 -12.39 6.34 3.72
C GLY A 21 -12.45 5.00 2.99
N ARG A 22 -11.30 4.36 2.74
CA ARG A 22 -11.18 3.06 2.06
C ARG A 22 -11.08 1.88 3.03
N ALA A 23 -10.81 2.14 4.30
CA ALA A 23 -10.87 1.17 5.38
C ALA A 23 -11.63 1.77 6.57
N ALA A 24 -12.47 0.98 7.26
CA ALA A 24 -13.27 1.43 8.39
C ALA A 24 -12.45 1.59 9.69
N SER A 25 -11.23 1.04 9.73
CA SER A 25 -10.31 1.19 10.85
C SER A 25 -8.85 1.18 10.40
N PHE A 26 -7.94 1.66 11.27
CA PHE A 26 -6.51 1.58 11.02
C PHE A 26 -6.03 0.13 10.85
N ARG A 27 -6.52 -0.79 11.69
CA ARG A 27 -6.22 -2.22 11.59
C ARG A 27 -6.57 -2.78 10.21
N GLU A 28 -7.81 -2.55 9.78
CA GLU A 28 -8.28 -3.00 8.47
C GLU A 28 -7.45 -2.39 7.34
N GLY A 29 -7.10 -1.10 7.44
CA GLY A 29 -6.24 -0.45 6.47
C GLY A 29 -4.86 -1.11 6.38
N VAL A 30 -4.25 -1.48 7.52
CA VAL A 30 -2.95 -2.15 7.54
C VAL A 30 -3.04 -3.57 6.97
N GLU A 31 -4.12 -4.30 7.24
CA GLU A 31 -4.37 -5.63 6.66
C GLU A 31 -4.50 -5.53 5.12
N GLN A 32 -5.33 -4.62 4.63
CA GLN A 32 -5.46 -4.35 3.19
C GLN A 32 -4.12 -3.94 2.55
N ALA A 33 -3.34 -3.08 3.22
CA ALA A 33 -2.04 -2.65 2.74
C ALA A 33 -1.05 -3.82 2.65
N ARG A 34 -0.99 -4.67 3.68
CA ARG A 34 -0.15 -5.88 3.67
C ARG A 34 -0.53 -6.81 2.53
N ASP A 35 -1.82 -7.05 2.33
CA ASP A 35 -2.30 -7.91 1.24
C ASP A 35 -1.97 -7.35 -0.15
N ALA A 36 -1.99 -6.02 -0.31
CA ALA A 36 -1.60 -5.37 -1.56
C ALA A 36 -0.08 -5.47 -1.83
N LEU A 37 0.73 -5.31 -0.77
CA LEU A 37 2.19 -5.37 -0.84
C LEU A 37 2.69 -6.80 -1.06
N LEU A 38 2.20 -7.77 -0.29
CA LEU A 38 2.56 -9.19 -0.41
C LEU A 38 2.10 -9.78 -1.74
N GLY A 39 0.93 -9.36 -2.24
CA GLY A 39 0.41 -9.79 -3.54
C GLY A 39 1.08 -9.10 -4.75
N GLY A 40 2.03 -8.19 -4.53
CA GLY A 40 2.74 -7.49 -5.62
C GLY A 40 1.93 -6.43 -6.37
N ARG A 41 0.65 -6.22 -6.01
CA ARG A 41 -0.25 -5.24 -6.65
C ARG A 41 0.29 -3.82 -6.58
N GLY A 42 0.94 -3.45 -5.48
CA GLY A 42 1.61 -2.15 -5.35
C GLY A 42 2.68 -1.91 -6.42
N GLY A 43 3.47 -2.94 -6.74
CA GLY A 43 4.49 -2.88 -7.79
C GLY A 43 3.87 -2.78 -9.19
N GLN A 44 2.78 -3.50 -9.44
CA GLN A 44 2.05 -3.44 -10.71
C GLN A 44 1.49 -2.04 -10.98
N VAL A 45 0.85 -1.42 -9.98
CA VAL A 45 0.34 -0.04 -10.07
C VAL A 45 1.47 0.95 -10.30
N LEU A 46 2.60 0.81 -9.59
CA LEU A 46 3.77 1.66 -9.81
C LEU A 46 4.31 1.53 -11.23
N GLY A 47 4.39 0.31 -11.77
CA GLY A 47 4.82 0.08 -13.15
C GLY A 47 3.90 0.76 -14.17
N ALA A 48 2.58 0.61 -13.99
CA ALA A 48 1.59 1.27 -14.84
C ALA A 48 1.68 2.81 -14.74
N TYR A 49 1.88 3.34 -13.52
CA TYR A 49 2.07 4.78 -13.30
C TYR A 49 3.32 5.32 -14.01
N VAL A 50 4.45 4.61 -13.91
CA VAL A 50 5.70 4.98 -14.58
C VAL A 50 5.51 5.02 -16.09
N GLU A 51 4.91 3.98 -16.68
CA GLU A 51 4.64 3.96 -18.12
C GLU A 51 3.70 5.09 -18.55
N ALA A 52 2.62 5.34 -17.80
CA ALA A 52 1.72 6.45 -18.08
C ALA A 52 2.41 7.83 -17.97
N SER A 53 3.40 7.98 -17.10
CA SER A 53 4.12 9.25 -16.88
C SER A 53 5.22 9.55 -17.91
N ARG A 54 5.50 8.63 -18.83
CA ARG A 54 6.52 8.78 -19.88
C ARG A 54 5.95 9.23 -21.24
N GLY A 55 4.62 9.36 -21.35
CA GLY A 55 3.91 9.83 -22.55
C GLY A 55 3.87 11.35 -22.66
#